data_AF-A0A482UYA5-F1
#
_entry.id   AF-A0A482UYA5-F1
#
_cell.length_a   1.000
_cell.length_b   1.000
_cell.length_c   1.000
_cell.angle_alpha   90.00
_cell.angle_beta   90.00
_cell.angle_gamma   90.00
#
_symmetry.space_group_name_H-M   'P 1'
#
loop_
_entity.id
_entity.type
_entity.pdbx_description
1 polymer ?
#
loop_
_entity_poly.entity_id
_entity_poly.type
_entity_poly.pdbx_seq_one_letter_code
_entity_poly.pdbx_strand_id
1 'polypeptide(L)'
;MKKLVISSAVEVRWHCLRTNYRKIRSLSCTPYYFPYNMSVFTNDSLASAVVMWCNRNTRAPAEKAYGHISTWNTSQVTSMYELFRDKMDFDEDISQWDVSNVTDMSRMFRNAHAFNQPIGQWNVSKVTKMRCMFDSAHAFNQPIVQWDVSNVTSMDRMFCSAHAFNQPIGNWNVGKVVNMAMMFRDAHAFNQPIDGWDVSKVTDMDSMFVNARAFDQPIARWDISSVTNVRLLFGLRQQRPPPRQSKATAESAMVSSAI
;
A
#
# COMPACT_ATOMS: atom_id res chain seq x y z
N MET A 1 -33.75 38.22 9.06
CA MET A 1 -32.28 38.29 8.91
C MET A 1 -31.64 37.40 9.98
N LYS A 2 -30.58 36.69 9.60
CA LYS A 2 -29.97 35.56 10.32
C LYS A 2 -29.01 35.99 11.46
N LYS A 3 -28.69 34.98 12.29
CA LYS A 3 -27.51 34.78 13.16
C LYS A 3 -27.60 35.41 14.57
N LEU A 4 -27.07 34.80 15.65
CA LEU A 4 -25.95 33.85 15.72
C LEU A 4 -26.07 32.90 16.93
N VAL A 5 -25.44 31.74 16.76
CA VAL A 5 -25.41 30.52 17.57
C VAL A 5 -24.46 30.62 18.78
N ILE A 6 -24.80 29.87 19.82
CA ILE A 6 -24.15 29.69 21.12
C ILE A 6 -22.70 29.22 20.97
N SER A 7 -21.76 29.89 21.65
CA SER A 7 -20.35 29.47 21.79
C SER A 7 -20.18 28.73 23.12
N SER A 8 -19.77 27.46 23.05
CA SER A 8 -19.40 26.64 24.21
C SER A 8 -18.03 27.05 24.75
N ALA A 9 -17.98 27.43 26.02
CA ALA A 9 -16.76 27.71 26.77
C ALA A 9 -15.89 26.45 26.91
N VAL A 10 -14.57 26.59 26.70
CA VAL A 10 -13.58 25.56 27.05
C VAL A 10 -12.85 26.01 28.31
N GLU A 11 -12.90 25.15 29.33
CA GLU A 11 -12.32 25.31 30.65
C GLU A 11 -10.79 25.24 30.60
N VAL A 12 -10.09 26.24 31.13
CA VAL A 12 -8.62 26.31 31.14
C VAL A 12 -8.10 25.82 32.49
N ARG A 13 -7.40 24.68 32.51
CA ARG A 13 -6.58 24.26 33.67
C ARG A 13 -5.13 24.68 33.46
N TRP A 14 -4.62 25.49 34.40
CA TRP A 14 -3.24 25.98 34.44
C TRP A 14 -2.35 25.06 35.28
N HIS A 15 -1.17 24.71 34.77
CA HIS A 15 -0.07 24.17 35.58
C HIS A 15 1.11 25.15 35.48
N CYS A 16 1.28 26.00 36.48
CA CYS A 16 2.48 26.82 36.62
C CYS A 16 3.55 26.02 37.35
N LEU A 17 4.65 25.69 36.68
CA LEU A 17 5.88 25.29 37.37
C LEU A 17 6.45 26.53 38.07
N ARG A 18 6.40 26.55 39.41
CA ARG A 18 7.12 27.52 40.23
C ARG A 18 8.58 27.09 40.32
N THR A 19 9.49 27.87 39.76
CA THR A 19 10.85 27.98 40.29
C THR A 19 11.22 29.44 40.50
N ASN A 20 11.61 29.73 41.74
CA ASN A 20 12.17 30.98 42.21
C ASN A 20 13.46 31.30 41.47
N TYR A 21 13.65 32.55 41.04
CA TYR A 21 14.70 33.47 41.51
C TYR A 21 14.62 34.80 40.73
N ARG A 22 15.07 35.85 41.41
CA ARG A 22 14.92 37.28 41.13
C ARG A 22 15.29 37.74 39.71
N LYS A 23 14.47 38.69 39.21
CA LYS A 23 14.79 39.73 38.20
C LYS A 23 14.93 39.25 36.75
N ILE A 24 13.80 38.96 36.10
CA ILE A 24 13.67 39.07 34.64
C ILE A 24 12.42 39.90 34.34
N ARG A 25 12.63 41.01 33.62
CA ARG A 25 11.59 41.90 33.09
C ARG A 25 10.69 41.09 32.15
N SER A 26 9.38 41.23 32.34
CA SER A 26 8.32 40.81 31.41
C SER A 26 8.59 39.51 30.65
N LEU A 27 8.26 38.37 31.25
CA LEU A 27 7.91 37.20 30.46
C LEU A 27 6.59 37.54 29.74
N SER A 28 6.70 38.05 28.52
CA SER A 28 5.59 38.00 27.58
C SER A 28 5.31 36.52 27.33
N CYS A 29 4.34 35.95 28.04
CA CYS A 29 3.57 34.84 27.50
C CYS A 29 2.87 35.39 26.27
N THR A 30 3.56 35.38 25.13
CA THR A 30 2.87 35.42 23.86
C THR A 30 2.04 34.15 23.82
N PRO A 31 0.71 34.25 23.64
CA PRO A 31 -0.07 33.08 23.34
C PRO A 31 0.52 32.54 22.04
N TYR A 32 1.17 31.38 22.11
CA TYR A 32 1.45 30.62 20.91
C TYR A 32 0.10 30.09 20.44
N TYR A 33 -0.61 30.95 19.72
CA TYR A 33 -1.64 30.52 18.79
C TYR A 33 -0.90 29.63 17.79
N PHE A 34 -0.95 28.31 17.99
CA PHE A 34 -0.91 27.41 16.87
C PHE A 34 -2.29 27.56 16.23
N PRO A 35 -2.45 28.31 15.13
CA PRO A 35 -3.68 28.14 14.36
C PRO A 35 -3.71 26.66 14.01
N TYR A 36 -4.84 25.98 14.28
CA TYR A 36 -5.24 24.79 13.55
C TYR A 36 -5.42 25.22 12.08
N ASN A 37 -4.31 25.50 11.41
CA ASN A 37 -4.26 25.53 9.97
C ASN A 37 -4.05 24.06 9.62
N MET A 38 -5.07 23.43 9.02
CA MET A 38 -4.95 22.12 8.38
C MET A 38 -3.81 22.23 7.36
N SER A 39 -2.58 22.00 7.81
CA SER A 39 -1.40 22.15 6.97
C SER A 39 -1.52 21.09 5.91
N VAL A 40 -1.76 21.54 4.69
CA VAL A 40 -1.77 20.66 3.53
C VAL A 40 -0.37 20.07 3.43
N PHE A 41 -0.29 18.75 3.45
CA PHE A 41 0.98 18.06 3.42
C PHE A 41 1.56 18.06 2.00
N THR A 42 2.87 18.33 1.91
CA THR A 42 3.70 18.02 0.75
C THR A 42 4.34 16.65 0.97
N ASN A 43 5.06 16.13 -0.03
CA ASN A 43 5.79 14.86 0.12
C ASN A 43 6.72 14.88 1.35
N ASP A 44 7.50 15.95 1.52
CA ASP A 44 8.51 16.06 2.58
C ASP A 44 7.89 16.25 3.97
N SER A 45 6.86 17.09 4.07
CA SER A 45 6.21 17.31 5.37
C SER A 45 5.41 16.09 5.81
N LEU A 46 4.80 15.34 4.88
CA LEU A 46 4.12 14.09 5.20
C LEU A 46 5.10 13.05 5.72
N ALA A 47 6.22 12.85 5.01
CA ALA A 47 7.25 11.90 5.41
C ALA A 47 7.79 12.21 6.83
N SER A 48 8.03 13.49 7.11
CA SER A 48 8.48 13.94 8.44
C SER A 48 7.43 13.67 9.53
N ALA A 49 6.16 13.98 9.25
CA ALA A 49 5.07 13.73 10.19
C ALA A 49 4.87 12.23 10.46
N VAL A 50 4.94 11.38 9.43
CA VAL A 50 4.86 9.91 9.59
C VAL A 50 6.02 9.37 10.44
N VAL A 51 7.25 9.84 10.22
CA VAL A 51 8.40 9.44 11.05
C VAL A 51 8.16 9.79 12.52
N MET A 52 7.62 10.98 12.80
CA MET A 52 7.30 11.38 14.17
C MET A 52 6.14 10.55 14.75
N TRP A 53 5.08 10.32 13.96
CA TRP A 53 3.89 9.58 14.39
C TRP A 53 4.19 8.13 14.74
N CYS A 54 4.97 7.44 13.89
CA CYS A 54 5.28 6.03 14.09
C CYS A 54 6.38 5.78 15.14
N ASN A 55 7.03 6.82 15.65
CA ASN A 55 8.00 6.68 16.74
C ASN A 55 7.32 6.97 18.09
N ARG A 56 7.38 5.98 19.00
CA ARG A 56 6.73 6.03 20.33
C ARG A 56 7.10 7.28 21.13
N ASN A 57 8.33 7.77 21.03
CA ASN A 57 8.80 8.93 21.78
C ASN A 57 8.30 10.27 21.17
N THR A 58 7.95 10.28 19.89
CA THR A 58 7.54 11.49 19.16
C THR A 58 6.08 11.49 18.73
N ARG A 59 5.32 10.43 19.02
CA ARG A 59 3.89 10.33 18.67
C ARG A 59 3.05 11.43 19.32
N ALA A 60 3.15 11.62 20.64
CA ALA A 60 2.39 12.67 21.32
C ALA A 60 2.73 14.09 20.82
N PRO A 61 4.01 14.44 20.58
CA PRO A 61 4.37 15.66 19.85
C PRO A 61 3.75 15.75 18.45
N ALA A 62 3.77 14.66 17.67
CA ALA A 62 3.19 14.63 16.32
C ALA A 62 1.68 14.88 16.35
N GLU A 63 0.96 14.22 17.25
CA GLU A 63 -0.47 14.38 17.42
C GLU A 63 -0.83 15.81 17.86
N LYS A 64 -0.02 16.41 18.75
CA LYS A 64 -0.19 17.81 19.14
C LYS A 64 0.08 18.79 17.98
N ALA A 65 1.04 18.48 17.10
CA ALA A 65 1.45 19.34 16.01
C ALA A 65 0.53 19.25 14.78
N TYR A 66 0.06 18.04 14.46
CA TYR A 66 -0.60 17.73 13.19
C TYR A 66 -2.03 17.17 13.35
N GLY A 67 -2.47 16.92 14.57
CA GLY A 67 -3.68 16.14 14.84
C GLY A 67 -3.48 14.65 14.58
N HIS A 68 -4.57 13.88 14.70
CA HIS A 68 -4.56 12.45 14.44
C HIS A 68 -4.25 12.15 12.97
N ILE A 69 -3.51 11.08 12.68
CA ILE A 69 -3.07 10.74 11.32
C ILE A 69 -4.23 10.60 10.31
N SER A 70 -5.39 10.14 10.77
CA SER A 70 -6.59 10.00 9.95
C SER A 70 -7.16 11.33 9.44
N THR A 71 -6.77 12.48 10.02
CA THR A 71 -7.27 13.81 9.62
C THR A 71 -6.28 14.61 8.76
N TRP A 72 -5.13 14.03 8.42
CA TRP A 72 -4.09 14.73 7.67
C TRP A 72 -4.53 15.00 6.23
N ASN A 73 -4.38 16.25 5.77
CA ASN A 73 -4.71 16.63 4.41
C ASN A 73 -3.56 16.29 3.46
N THR A 74 -3.69 15.18 2.73
CA THR A 74 -2.69 14.67 1.76
C THR A 74 -2.93 15.10 0.32
N SER A 75 -3.89 16.01 0.06
CA SER A 75 -4.34 16.36 -1.31
C SER A 75 -3.25 16.92 -2.24
N GLN A 76 -2.12 17.40 -1.71
CA GLN A 76 -0.98 17.91 -2.51
C GLN A 76 0.18 16.92 -2.61
N VAL A 77 0.04 15.73 -2.03
CA VAL A 77 1.08 14.70 -2.05
C VAL A 77 1.06 14.03 -3.41
N THR A 78 2.22 13.95 -4.04
CA THR A 78 2.43 13.34 -5.37
C THR A 78 3.24 12.04 -5.30
N SER A 79 3.90 11.79 -4.18
CA SER A 79 4.68 10.57 -3.93
C SER A 79 4.50 10.10 -2.49
N MET A 80 4.19 8.82 -2.33
CA MET A 80 4.15 8.10 -1.06
C MET A 80 5.23 7.01 -1.00
N TYR A 81 6.29 7.20 -1.79
CA TYR A 81 7.45 6.32 -1.84
C TYR A 81 8.00 6.04 -0.44
N GLU A 82 8.04 4.76 -0.04
CA GLU A 82 8.57 4.27 1.25
C GLU A 82 7.93 4.87 2.53
N LEU A 83 6.75 5.49 2.44
CA LEU A 83 6.20 6.30 3.54
C LEU A 83 6.06 5.53 4.87
N PHE A 84 5.55 4.29 4.84
CA PHE A 84 5.43 3.39 5.99
C PHE A 84 6.39 2.21 5.94
N ARG A 85 7.47 2.33 5.17
CA ARG A 85 8.47 1.27 5.07
C ARG A 85 9.07 0.95 6.45
N ASP A 86 9.19 -0.35 6.72
CA ASP A 86 9.76 -0.92 7.94
C ASP A 86 9.00 -0.52 9.23
N LYS A 87 7.76 -0.01 9.11
CA LYS A 87 6.87 0.27 10.25
C LYS A 87 6.03 -0.96 10.57
N MET A 88 6.70 -1.97 11.13
CA MET A 88 6.14 -3.33 11.32
C MET A 88 4.79 -3.36 12.03
N ASP A 89 4.60 -2.49 13.04
CA ASP A 89 3.39 -2.41 13.86
C ASP A 89 2.34 -1.40 13.35
N PHE A 90 2.57 -0.78 12.17
CA PHE A 90 1.67 0.25 11.66
C PHE A 90 0.35 -0.33 11.13
N ASP A 91 -0.78 0.08 11.71
CA ASP A 91 -2.13 -0.30 11.31
C ASP A 91 -3.15 0.83 11.60
N GLU A 92 -2.74 2.09 11.47
CA GLU A 92 -3.59 3.25 11.77
C GLU A 92 -4.51 3.57 10.60
N ASP A 93 -5.77 3.96 10.88
CA ASP A 93 -6.74 4.32 9.86
C ASP A 93 -6.28 5.53 9.03
N ILE A 94 -6.07 5.28 7.74
CA ILE A 94 -5.73 6.26 6.70
C ILE A 94 -6.72 6.20 5.52
N SER A 95 -7.90 5.62 5.74
CA SER A 95 -8.95 5.47 4.71
C SER A 95 -9.40 6.80 4.13
N GLN A 96 -9.31 7.89 4.91
CA GLN A 96 -9.72 9.25 4.53
C GLN A 96 -8.64 10.06 3.80
N TRP A 97 -7.45 9.50 3.59
CA TRP A 97 -6.39 10.21 2.85
C TRP A 97 -6.77 10.41 1.38
N ASP A 98 -6.58 11.64 0.90
CA ASP A 98 -6.67 11.95 -0.53
C ASP A 98 -5.35 11.58 -1.22
N VAL A 99 -5.39 10.51 -2.03
CA VAL A 99 -4.25 10.03 -2.83
C VAL A 99 -4.42 10.31 -4.33
N SER A 100 -5.41 11.11 -4.72
CA SER A 100 -5.79 11.32 -6.13
C SER A 100 -4.74 12.05 -6.97
N ASN A 101 -3.71 12.62 -6.34
CA ASN A 101 -2.55 13.25 -6.99
C ASN A 101 -1.27 12.40 -6.91
N VAL A 102 -1.31 11.25 -6.23
CA VAL A 102 -0.14 10.39 -6.06
C VAL A 102 0.17 9.65 -7.36
N THR A 103 1.44 9.65 -7.74
CA THR A 103 1.96 8.97 -8.95
C THR A 103 2.90 7.82 -8.62
N ASP A 104 3.47 7.80 -7.42
CA ASP A 104 4.41 6.79 -6.94
C ASP A 104 4.00 6.29 -5.54
N MET A 105 3.64 5.00 -5.44
CA MET A 105 3.32 4.30 -4.19
C MET A 105 4.33 3.17 -3.91
N SER A 106 5.49 3.20 -4.58
CA SER A 106 6.47 2.12 -4.45
C SER A 106 6.90 1.97 -2.99
N ARG A 107 6.91 0.73 -2.50
CA ARG A 107 7.35 0.36 -1.14
C ARG A 107 6.62 1.05 0.00
N MET A 108 5.44 1.65 -0.24
CA MET A 108 4.71 2.42 0.78
C MET A 108 4.49 1.63 2.07
N PHE A 109 4.09 0.35 1.98
CA PHE A 109 3.85 -0.55 3.13
C PHE A 109 4.84 -1.71 3.18
N ARG A 110 6.02 -1.58 2.58
CA ARG A 110 7.03 -2.65 2.61
C ARG A 110 7.45 -2.94 4.05
N ASN A 111 7.36 -4.20 4.46
CA ASN A 111 7.59 -4.68 5.83
C ASN A 111 6.65 -4.08 6.90
N ALA A 112 5.51 -3.48 6.51
CA ALA A 112 4.46 -3.10 7.47
C ALA A 112 3.60 -4.34 7.81
N HIS A 113 4.19 -5.26 8.60
CA HIS A 113 3.64 -6.60 8.83
C HIS A 113 2.19 -6.60 9.33
N ALA A 114 1.83 -5.66 10.21
CA ALA A 114 0.51 -5.54 10.81
C ALA A 114 -0.54 -4.83 9.95
N PHE A 115 -0.12 -4.12 8.88
CA PHE A 115 -1.01 -3.23 8.14
C PHE A 115 -2.17 -3.99 7.46
N ASN A 116 -3.40 -3.61 7.78
CA ASN A 116 -4.62 -4.21 7.23
C ASN A 116 -5.81 -3.23 7.19
N GLN A 117 -5.56 -1.94 6.94
CA GLN A 117 -6.59 -0.90 6.92
C GLN A 117 -7.35 -0.78 5.58
N PRO A 118 -8.65 -0.41 5.60
CA PRO A 118 -9.52 -0.41 4.43
C PRO A 118 -9.22 0.76 3.47
N ILE A 119 -8.26 0.54 2.57
CA ILE A 119 -7.80 1.52 1.56
C ILE A 119 -8.47 1.33 0.18
N GLY A 120 -9.52 0.51 0.10
CA GLY A 120 -10.21 0.20 -1.16
C GLY A 120 -10.85 1.41 -1.85
N GLN A 121 -11.16 2.47 -1.09
CA GLN A 121 -11.79 3.70 -1.60
C GLN A 121 -10.78 4.72 -2.18
N TRP A 122 -9.49 4.43 -2.13
CA TRP A 122 -8.46 5.32 -2.67
C TRP A 122 -8.55 5.44 -4.19
N ASN A 123 -8.51 6.68 -4.69
CA ASN A 123 -8.39 6.96 -6.11
C ASN A 123 -6.92 6.84 -6.55
N VAL A 124 -6.54 5.67 -7.06
CA VAL A 124 -5.17 5.39 -7.53
C VAL A 124 -4.97 5.57 -9.05
N SER A 125 -5.93 6.18 -9.75
CA SER A 125 -5.93 6.28 -11.23
C SER A 125 -4.71 6.99 -11.83
N LYS A 126 -4.02 7.84 -11.07
CA LYS A 126 -2.77 8.52 -11.50
C LYS A 126 -1.49 7.77 -11.14
N VAL A 127 -1.58 6.69 -10.37
CA VAL A 127 -0.40 5.93 -9.93
C VAL A 127 0.21 5.19 -11.11
N THR A 128 1.52 5.35 -11.28
CA THR A 128 2.29 4.69 -12.34
C THR A 128 3.25 3.63 -11.79
N LYS A 129 3.60 3.72 -10.49
CA LYS A 129 4.56 2.83 -9.83
C LYS A 129 3.97 2.25 -8.54
N MET A 130 3.86 0.91 -8.48
CA MET A 130 3.37 0.16 -7.31
C MET A 130 4.33 -0.95 -6.86
N ARG A 131 5.60 -0.91 -7.31
CA ARG A 131 6.58 -1.94 -6.98
C ARG A 131 6.73 -2.09 -5.46
N CYS A 132 6.75 -3.33 -5.00
CA CYS A 132 6.93 -3.70 -3.60
C CYS A 132 5.94 -3.02 -2.62
N MET A 133 4.78 -2.52 -3.07
CA MET A 133 3.90 -1.70 -2.22
C MET A 133 3.48 -2.43 -0.93
N PHE A 134 3.13 -3.71 -1.02
CA PHE A 134 2.77 -4.59 0.09
C PHE A 134 3.78 -5.74 0.28
N ASP A 135 5.04 -5.57 -0.16
CA ASP A 135 6.10 -6.57 0.06
C ASP A 135 6.26 -6.80 1.57
N SER A 136 5.98 -8.02 2.02
CA SER A 136 6.00 -8.46 3.42
C SER A 136 4.99 -7.76 4.34
N ALA A 137 3.90 -7.21 3.79
CA ALA A 137 2.73 -6.78 4.58
C ALA A 137 1.86 -8.02 4.92
N HIS A 138 2.34 -8.84 5.86
CA HIS A 138 1.81 -10.19 6.11
C HIS A 138 0.30 -10.24 6.38
N ALA A 139 -0.24 -9.26 7.11
CA ALA A 139 -1.64 -9.21 7.51
C ALA A 139 -2.58 -8.64 6.42
N PHE A 140 -2.04 -7.99 5.38
CA PHE A 140 -2.86 -7.23 4.44
C PHE A 140 -3.79 -8.14 3.62
N ASN A 141 -5.10 -7.93 3.76
CA ASN A 141 -6.13 -8.64 3.02
C ASN A 141 -7.39 -7.78 2.81
N GLN A 142 -7.22 -6.48 2.54
CA GLN A 142 -8.35 -5.56 2.35
C GLN A 142 -8.77 -5.48 0.87
N PRO A 143 -10.08 -5.35 0.60
CA PRO A 143 -10.58 -5.29 -0.78
C PRO A 143 -10.07 -4.05 -1.50
N ILE A 144 -9.40 -4.28 -2.64
CA ILE A 144 -8.85 -3.25 -3.53
C ILE A 144 -9.34 -3.43 -4.98
N VAL A 145 -10.46 -4.13 -5.16
CA VAL A 145 -11.07 -4.42 -6.46
C VAL A 145 -11.44 -3.16 -7.24
N GLN A 146 -11.71 -2.04 -6.55
CA GLN A 146 -12.11 -0.77 -7.15
C GLN A 146 -10.94 0.09 -7.67
N TRP A 147 -9.70 -0.33 -7.44
CA TRP A 147 -8.54 0.41 -7.89
C TRP A 147 -8.41 0.39 -9.42
N ASP A 148 -8.31 1.58 -10.02
CA ASP A 148 -7.90 1.75 -11.42
C ASP A 148 -6.38 1.73 -11.52
N VAL A 149 -5.83 0.57 -11.88
CA VAL A 149 -4.39 0.35 -12.06
C VAL A 149 -3.94 0.46 -13.53
N SER A 150 -4.80 0.98 -14.42
CA SER A 150 -4.55 1.01 -15.87
C SER A 150 -3.36 1.88 -16.31
N ASN A 151 -2.81 2.70 -15.42
CA ASN A 151 -1.61 3.52 -15.64
C ASN A 151 -0.33 2.95 -15.01
N VAL A 152 -0.43 1.85 -14.25
CA VAL A 152 0.71 1.23 -13.57
C VAL A 152 1.59 0.49 -14.59
N THR A 153 2.90 0.71 -14.50
CA THR A 153 3.90 0.07 -15.38
C THR A 153 4.75 -0.97 -14.65
N SER A 154 4.87 -0.92 -13.32
CA SER A 154 5.65 -1.87 -12.52
C SER A 154 4.88 -2.35 -11.30
N MET A 155 4.75 -3.67 -11.17
CA MET A 155 4.12 -4.38 -10.04
C MET A 155 5.04 -5.45 -9.44
N ASP A 156 6.36 -5.37 -9.69
CA ASP A 156 7.33 -6.30 -9.13
C ASP A 156 7.23 -6.33 -7.60
N ARG A 157 7.15 -7.54 -7.05
CA ARG A 157 7.01 -7.83 -5.62
C ARG A 157 5.82 -7.15 -4.93
N MET A 158 4.80 -6.68 -5.66
CA MET A 158 3.70 -5.89 -5.08
C MET A 158 3.04 -6.58 -3.88
N PHE A 159 2.86 -7.91 -3.94
CA PHE A 159 2.31 -8.76 -2.87
C PHE A 159 3.28 -9.87 -2.44
N CYS A 160 4.59 -9.70 -2.67
CA CYS A 160 5.60 -10.66 -2.22
C CYS A 160 5.49 -10.84 -0.70
N SER A 161 5.39 -12.07 -0.19
CA SER A 161 5.22 -12.38 1.23
C SER A 161 4.01 -11.71 1.90
N ALA A 162 3.00 -11.23 1.16
CA ALA A 162 1.72 -10.80 1.70
C ALA A 162 0.86 -12.04 2.02
N HIS A 163 1.21 -12.74 3.10
CA HIS A 163 0.74 -14.11 3.38
C HIS A 163 -0.79 -14.25 3.37
N ALA A 164 -1.51 -13.25 3.89
CA ALA A 164 -2.97 -13.27 4.02
C ALA A 164 -3.72 -12.81 2.75
N PHE A 165 -3.04 -12.20 1.78
CA PHE A 165 -3.70 -11.54 0.65
C PHE A 165 -4.42 -12.55 -0.26
N ASN A 166 -5.74 -12.39 -0.42
CA ASN A 166 -6.56 -13.23 -1.30
C ASN A 166 -7.78 -12.47 -1.84
N GLN A 167 -7.58 -11.25 -2.33
CA GLN A 167 -8.67 -10.37 -2.78
C GLN A 167 -8.89 -10.43 -4.31
N PRO A 168 -10.14 -10.32 -4.79
CA PRO A 168 -10.48 -10.52 -6.20
C PRO A 168 -9.99 -9.36 -7.07
N ILE A 169 -8.79 -9.50 -7.62
CA ILE A 169 -8.13 -8.51 -8.50
C ILE A 169 -8.16 -8.89 -9.99
N GLY A 170 -8.96 -9.91 -10.36
CA GLY A 170 -9.08 -10.37 -11.74
C GLY A 170 -9.56 -9.30 -12.73
N ASN A 171 -10.30 -8.29 -12.25
CA ASN A 171 -10.82 -7.19 -13.07
C ASN A 171 -9.83 -6.04 -13.28
N TRP A 172 -8.61 -6.11 -12.75
CA TRP A 172 -7.60 -5.09 -12.95
C TRP A 172 -7.13 -5.03 -14.41
N ASN A 173 -7.06 -3.82 -14.95
CA ASN A 173 -6.42 -3.58 -16.25
C ASN A 173 -4.90 -3.46 -16.06
N VAL A 174 -4.17 -4.55 -16.35
CA VAL A 174 -2.71 -4.63 -16.23
C VAL A 174 -1.98 -4.48 -17.57
N GLY A 175 -2.66 -4.11 -18.66
CA GLY A 175 -2.11 -4.08 -20.02
C GLY A 175 -1.00 -3.04 -20.30
N LYS A 176 -0.55 -2.29 -19.28
CA LYS A 176 0.64 -1.41 -19.32
C LYS A 176 1.78 -1.91 -18.45
N VAL A 177 1.56 -2.94 -17.63
CA VAL A 177 2.58 -3.49 -16.73
C VAL A 177 3.64 -4.21 -17.55
N VAL A 178 4.90 -3.88 -17.30
CA VAL A 178 6.05 -4.52 -17.96
C VAL A 178 6.80 -5.48 -17.03
N ASN A 179 6.68 -5.32 -15.71
CA ASN A 179 7.38 -6.14 -14.72
C ASN A 179 6.42 -6.63 -13.63
N MET A 180 6.32 -7.96 -13.50
CA MET A 180 5.56 -8.70 -12.49
C MET A 180 6.44 -9.68 -11.69
N ALA A 181 7.77 -9.53 -11.75
CA ALA A 181 8.71 -10.39 -11.05
C ALA A 181 8.34 -10.50 -9.56
N MET A 182 8.26 -11.73 -9.06
CA MET A 182 7.94 -12.06 -7.66
C MET A 182 6.64 -11.43 -7.12
N MET A 183 5.69 -11.01 -7.97
CA MET A 183 4.50 -10.28 -7.53
C MET A 183 3.71 -11.00 -6.43
N PHE A 184 3.58 -12.34 -6.52
CA PHE A 184 2.89 -13.19 -5.54
C PHE A 184 3.84 -14.21 -4.88
N ARG A 185 5.15 -14.00 -4.95
CA ARG A 185 6.10 -14.92 -4.31
C ARG A 185 5.80 -15.00 -2.82
N ASP A 186 5.70 -16.21 -2.28
CA ASP A 186 5.35 -16.44 -0.87
C ASP A 186 3.97 -15.87 -0.43
N ALA A 187 3.08 -15.44 -1.35
CA ALA A 187 1.71 -15.04 -1.04
C ALA A 187 0.83 -16.28 -0.80
N HIS A 188 0.97 -16.88 0.38
CA HIS A 188 0.48 -18.23 0.67
C HIS A 188 -1.03 -18.44 0.43
N ALA A 189 -1.86 -17.44 0.72
CA ALA A 189 -3.32 -17.53 0.61
C ALA A 189 -3.87 -17.17 -0.78
N PHE A 190 -3.08 -16.59 -1.67
CA PHE A 190 -3.58 -16.05 -2.94
C PHE A 190 -4.05 -17.16 -3.88
N ASN A 191 -5.33 -17.14 -4.26
CA ASN A 191 -5.95 -18.09 -5.18
C ASN A 191 -7.12 -17.46 -5.96
N GLN A 192 -6.91 -16.28 -6.54
CA GLN A 192 -7.95 -15.53 -7.26
C GLN A 192 -7.79 -15.66 -8.77
N PRO A 193 -8.89 -15.77 -9.53
CA PRO A 193 -8.83 -15.88 -10.98
C PRO A 193 -8.24 -14.61 -11.58
N ILE A 194 -7.22 -14.79 -12.41
CA ILE A 194 -6.46 -13.73 -13.10
C ILE A 194 -6.19 -14.11 -14.57
N ASP A 195 -6.91 -15.11 -15.10
CA ASP A 195 -6.78 -15.58 -16.48
C ASP A 195 -7.20 -14.52 -17.50
N GLY A 196 -8.00 -13.53 -17.09
CA GLY A 196 -8.43 -12.39 -17.88
C GLY A 196 -7.42 -11.24 -18.00
N TRP A 197 -6.28 -11.30 -17.31
CA TRP A 197 -5.26 -10.26 -17.42
C TRP A 197 -4.58 -10.26 -18.80
N ASP A 198 -4.48 -9.07 -19.41
CA ASP A 198 -3.62 -8.83 -20.57
C ASP A 198 -2.18 -8.64 -20.12
N VAL A 199 -1.37 -9.68 -20.25
CA VAL A 199 0.06 -9.69 -19.89
C VAL A 199 0.99 -9.62 -21.10
N SER A 200 0.46 -9.29 -22.29
CA SER A 200 1.22 -9.29 -23.56
C SER A 200 2.43 -8.34 -23.59
N LYS A 201 2.50 -7.36 -22.67
CA LYS A 201 3.64 -6.43 -22.52
C LYS A 201 4.60 -6.78 -21.39
N VAL A 202 4.30 -7.79 -20.59
CA VAL A 202 5.15 -8.17 -19.46
C VAL A 202 6.41 -8.84 -20.01
N THR A 203 7.57 -8.36 -19.57
CA THR A 203 8.88 -8.90 -19.97
C THR A 203 9.54 -9.72 -18.86
N ASP A 204 9.14 -9.51 -17.61
CA ASP A 204 9.67 -10.22 -16.43
C ASP A 204 8.54 -10.75 -15.53
N MET A 205 8.51 -12.08 -15.38
CA MET A 205 7.62 -12.83 -14.49
C MET A 205 8.42 -13.77 -13.56
N ASP A 206 9.72 -13.52 -13.38
CA ASP A 206 10.56 -14.40 -12.59
C ASP A 206 10.01 -14.59 -11.18
N SER A 207 9.88 -15.84 -10.75
CA SER A 207 9.45 -16.21 -9.39
C SER A 207 8.06 -15.69 -9.00
N MET A 208 7.18 -15.37 -9.97
CA MET A 208 5.88 -14.72 -9.70
C MET A 208 5.00 -15.50 -8.71
N PHE A 209 4.92 -16.84 -8.83
CA PHE A 209 4.07 -17.69 -7.97
C PHE A 209 4.86 -18.65 -7.08
N VAL A 210 6.19 -18.56 -7.04
CA VAL A 210 7.00 -19.43 -6.18
C VAL A 210 6.51 -19.33 -4.73
N ASN A 211 6.12 -20.46 -4.13
CA ASN A 211 5.54 -20.59 -2.79
C ASN A 211 4.19 -19.87 -2.53
N ALA A 212 3.47 -19.43 -3.56
CA ALA A 212 2.03 -19.11 -3.48
C ALA A 212 1.19 -20.40 -3.31
N ARG A 213 1.23 -21.00 -2.13
CA ARG A 213 0.80 -22.40 -1.89
C ARG A 213 -0.65 -22.70 -2.26
N ALA A 214 -1.55 -21.72 -2.16
CA ALA A 214 -2.96 -21.89 -2.48
C ALA A 214 -3.29 -21.69 -3.97
N PHE A 215 -2.38 -21.13 -4.77
CA PHE A 215 -2.68 -20.74 -6.15
C PHE A 215 -2.90 -21.96 -7.05
N ASP A 216 -4.12 -22.11 -7.55
CA ASP A 216 -4.59 -23.20 -8.42
C ASP A 216 -5.56 -22.65 -9.49
N GLN A 217 -5.21 -21.51 -10.09
CA GLN A 217 -6.03 -20.85 -11.10
C GLN A 217 -5.46 -21.06 -12.51
N PRO A 218 -6.32 -21.18 -13.53
CA PRO A 218 -5.85 -21.26 -14.90
C PRO A 218 -5.14 -19.97 -15.30
N ILE A 219 -4.02 -20.09 -16.02
CA ILE A 219 -3.31 -18.96 -16.64
C ILE A 219 -2.89 -19.25 -18.08
N ALA A 220 -3.41 -20.34 -18.67
CA ALA A 220 -3.04 -20.80 -20.01
C ALA A 220 -3.45 -19.85 -21.15
N ARG A 221 -4.28 -18.84 -20.86
CA ARG A 221 -4.75 -17.83 -21.83
C ARG A 221 -3.80 -16.64 -21.97
N TRP A 222 -2.80 -16.54 -21.11
CA TRP A 222 -1.84 -15.46 -21.13
C TRP A 222 -0.95 -15.51 -22.36
N ASP A 223 -0.86 -14.38 -23.08
CA ASP A 223 0.16 -14.18 -24.10
C ASP A 223 1.49 -13.83 -23.44
N ILE A 224 2.40 -14.81 -23.41
CA ILE A 224 3.73 -14.69 -22.81
C ILE A 224 4.84 -14.44 -23.85
N SER A 225 4.49 -14.09 -25.09
CA SER A 225 5.47 -13.93 -26.18
C SER A 225 6.52 -12.83 -25.93
N SER A 226 6.19 -11.82 -25.12
CA SER A 226 7.11 -10.76 -24.70
C SER A 226 7.97 -11.11 -23.48
N VAL A 227 7.70 -12.22 -22.80
CA VAL A 227 8.40 -12.59 -21.56
C VAL A 227 9.81 -13.06 -21.90
N THR A 228 10.80 -12.37 -21.33
CA THR A 228 12.23 -12.68 -21.50
C THR A 228 12.87 -13.23 -20.23
N ASN A 229 12.25 -13.00 -19.07
CA ASN A 229 12.72 -13.52 -17.79
C ASN A 229 11.59 -14.24 -17.04
N VAL A 230 11.72 -15.55 -16.89
CA VAL A 230 10.74 -16.44 -16.25
C VAL A 230 11.43 -17.69 -15.70
N ARG A 231 12.58 -17.50 -15.04
CA ARG A 231 13.43 -18.63 -14.57
C ARG A 231 12.68 -19.62 -13.69
N LEU A 232 11.75 -19.12 -12.87
CA LEU A 232 10.85 -19.95 -12.06
C LEU A 232 9.45 -19.32 -12.03
N LEU A 233 8.53 -19.68 -12.92
CA LEU A 233 7.16 -19.15 -12.78
C LEU A 233 6.47 -19.70 -11.52
N PHE A 234 6.64 -21.01 -11.29
CA PHE A 234 6.13 -21.76 -10.14
C PHE A 234 7.26 -22.45 -9.38
N GLY A 235 7.05 -22.72 -8.09
CA GLY A 235 8.01 -23.52 -7.31
C GLY A 235 7.92 -25.02 -7.64
N LEU A 236 9.01 -25.77 -7.42
CA LEU A 236 9.12 -27.21 -7.69
C LEU A 236 8.00 -28.08 -7.04
N ARG A 237 7.33 -27.57 -6.00
CA ARG A 237 6.25 -28.27 -5.29
C ARG A 237 4.82 -27.93 -5.76
N GLN A 238 4.65 -26.91 -6.60
CA GLN A 238 3.35 -26.49 -7.14
C GLN A 238 3.02 -27.15 -8.49
N GLN A 239 3.96 -27.87 -9.10
CA GLN A 239 3.69 -28.64 -10.32
C GLN A 239 2.91 -29.91 -9.96
N ARG A 240 1.58 -29.84 -9.94
CA ARG A 240 0.75 -31.07 -10.01
C ARG A 240 0.66 -31.52 -11.48
N PRO A 241 0.76 -32.83 -11.75
CA PRO A 241 0.54 -33.34 -13.09
C PRO A 241 -0.89 -32.98 -13.55
N PRO A 242 -1.10 -32.76 -14.86
CA PRO A 242 -2.42 -32.46 -15.38
C PRO A 242 -3.42 -33.53 -14.94
N PRO A 243 -4.69 -33.17 -14.63
CA PRO A 243 -5.72 -34.15 -14.33
C PRO A 243 -5.77 -35.16 -15.47
N ARG A 244 -5.80 -36.46 -15.14
CA ARG A 244 -5.84 -37.56 -16.13
C ARG A 244 -6.94 -37.28 -17.14
N GLN A 245 -6.58 -36.74 -18.31
CA GLN A 245 -7.51 -36.67 -19.42
C GLN A 245 -7.74 -38.11 -19.86
N SER A 246 -9.00 -38.54 -19.88
CA SER A 246 -9.40 -39.76 -20.58
C SER A 246 -8.82 -39.69 -22.00
N LYS A 247 -8.10 -40.75 -22.39
CA LYS A 247 -7.46 -40.94 -23.70
C LYS A 247 -8.37 -40.46 -24.84
N ALA A 248 -8.22 -39.22 -25.31
CA ALA A 248 -8.87 -38.74 -26.54
C ALA A 248 -8.28 -37.46 -27.14
N THR A 249 -7.57 -36.61 -26.41
CA THR A 249 -7.02 -35.35 -26.99
C THR A 249 -5.64 -35.04 -26.44
N ALA A 250 -4.66 -35.86 -26.81
CA ALA A 250 -3.24 -35.62 -26.55
C ALA A 250 -2.63 -34.79 -27.69
N GLU A 251 -2.98 -33.50 -27.78
CA GLU A 251 -2.28 -32.56 -28.68
C GLU A 251 -2.55 -31.09 -28.27
N SER A 252 -2.24 -30.74 -27.02
CA SER A 252 -2.02 -29.34 -26.59
C SER A 252 -1.32 -29.21 -25.22
N ALA A 253 -0.61 -30.27 -24.78
CA ALA A 253 0.01 -30.31 -23.45
C ALA A 253 1.54 -30.35 -23.57
N MET A 254 2.12 -29.31 -24.16
CA MET A 254 3.57 -29.03 -24.09
C MET A 254 3.83 -27.54 -23.88
N VAL A 255 3.35 -27.01 -22.75
CA VAL A 255 3.94 -25.82 -22.12
C VAL A 255 4.00 -26.03 -20.60
N SER A 256 4.48 -27.20 -20.15
CA SER A 256 4.62 -27.48 -18.70
C SER A 256 5.97 -28.05 -18.29
N SER A 257 6.97 -28.10 -19.18
CA SER A 257 8.30 -28.61 -18.82
C SER A 257 9.46 -27.93 -19.54
N ALA A 258 9.26 -26.74 -20.11
CA ALA A 258 10.33 -26.00 -20.75
C ALA A 258 10.09 -24.50 -20.66
N ILE A 259 10.18 -24.00 -19.43
CA ILE A 259 10.78 -22.71 -19.11
C ILE A 259 11.57 -22.92 -17.81
#